data_AF-F0YD30-F1
#
_entry.id   AF-F0YD30-F1
#
_cell.length_a   1.000
_cell.length_b   1.000
_cell.length_c   1.000
_cell.angle_alpha   90.00
_cell.angle_beta   90.00
_cell.angle_gamma   90.00
#
_symmetry.space_group_name_H-M   'P 1'
#
loop_
_entity.id
_entity.type
_entity.pdbx_description
1 polymer ?
#
loop_
_entity_poly.entity_id
_entity_poly.type
_entity_poly.pdbx_seq_one_letter_code
_entity_poly.pdbx_strand_id
1 'polypeptide(L)' 'KALREVFDSIDVDGGGTLDLEEFTQAYRKLLFDDLTDRQIALVFRDTDVDGSGEVDFEEFVEAM' A
#
# COMPACT_ATOMS: atom_id res chain seq x y z
N LYS A 1 -5.64 -10.89 -10.60
CA LYS A 1 -6.96 -10.21 -10.46
C LYS A 1 -7.24 -9.81 -9.02
N ALA A 2 -7.03 -10.68 -8.03
CA ALA A 2 -7.24 -10.33 -6.62
C ALA A 2 -6.47 -9.09 -6.13
N LEU A 3 -5.19 -8.94 -6.46
CA LEU A 3 -4.39 -7.77 -6.03
C LEU A 3 -4.92 -6.44 -6.59
N ARG A 4 -5.40 -6.43 -7.84
CA ARG A 4 -6.01 -5.23 -8.46
C ARG A 4 -7.32 -4.86 -7.79
N GLU A 5 -8.19 -5.84 -7.51
CA GLU A 5 -9.46 -5.59 -6.81
C GLU A 5 -9.24 -5.11 -5.37
N VAL A 6 -8.19 -5.62 -4.72
CA VAL A 6 -7.75 -5.17 -3.42
C VAL A 6 -7.26 -3.73 -3.50
N PHE A 7 -6.32 -3.44 -4.40
CA PHE A 7 -5.77 -2.11 -4.65
C PHE A 7 -6.88 -1.10 -4.93
N ASP A 8 -7.77 -1.38 -5.88
CA ASP A 8 -8.92 -0.53 -6.21
C ASP A 8 -9.92 -0.38 -5.05
N SER A 9 -9.91 -1.29 -4.06
CA SER A 9 -10.75 -1.17 -2.86
C SER A 9 -10.13 -0.30 -1.76
N ILE A 10 -8.87 0.09 -1.94
CA ILE A 10 -8.07 0.85 -0.98
C ILE A 10 -7.71 2.22 -1.55
N ASP A 11 -7.46 2.32 -2.85
CA ASP A 11 -7.37 3.56 -3.63
C ASP A 11 -8.74 4.25 -3.59
N VAL A 12 -8.97 5.08 -2.56
CA VAL A 12 -10.25 5.73 -2.30
C VAL A 12 -10.38 6.97 -3.18
N ASP A 13 -9.27 7.64 -3.46
CA ASP A 13 -9.24 8.84 -4.27
C ASP A 13 -9.29 8.56 -5.79
N GLY A 14 -9.03 7.31 -6.19
CA GLY A 14 -9.03 6.86 -7.58
C GLY A 14 -7.84 7.39 -8.37
N GLY A 15 -6.76 7.77 -7.69
CA GLY A 15 -5.53 8.31 -8.25
C GLY A 15 -4.70 7.26 -8.99
N GLY A 16 -4.91 5.97 -8.69
CA GLY A 16 -4.12 4.87 -9.23
C GLY A 16 -2.78 4.66 -8.49
N THR A 17 -2.58 5.36 -7.38
CA THR A 17 -1.47 5.23 -6.44
C THR A 17 -2.06 5.08 -5.03
N LEU A 18 -1.27 4.60 -4.07
CA LEU A 18 -1.66 4.51 -2.67
C LEU A 18 -0.75 5.41 -1.84
N ASP A 19 -1.34 6.38 -1.15
CA ASP A 19 -0.59 7.13 -0.17
C ASP A 19 -0.28 6.28 1.09
N LEU A 20 0.54 6.80 2.01
CA LEU A 20 0.90 6.08 3.24
C LEU A 20 -0.32 5.68 4.09
N GLU A 21 -1.38 6.50 4.09
CA GLU A 21 -2.60 6.30 4.87
C GLU A 21 -3.47 5.19 4.24
N GLU A 22 -3.62 5.22 2.93
CA GLU A 22 -4.29 4.19 2.13
C GLU A 22 -3.52 2.86 2.19
N PHE A 23 -2.20 2.88 2.00
CA PHE A 23 -1.34 1.71 2.15
C PHE A 23 -1.42 1.11 3.57
N THR A 24 -1.54 1.95 4.60
CA THR A 24 -1.77 1.50 5.98
C THR A 24 -3.11 0.78 6.13
N GLN A 25 -4.16 1.31 5.51
CA GLN A 25 -5.46 0.64 5.48
C GLN A 25 -5.41 -0.67 4.69
N ALA A 26 -4.66 -0.71 3.58
CA ALA A 26 -4.40 -1.93 2.79
C ALA A 26 -3.86 -3.06 3.67
N TYR A 27 -2.74 -2.77 4.34
CA TYR A 27 -1.97 -3.75 5.09
C TYR A 27 -2.75 -4.27 6.29
N ARG A 28 -3.50 -3.39 6.98
CA ARG A 28 -4.39 -3.79 8.07
C ARG A 28 -5.51 -4.70 7.61
N LYS A 29 -6.08 -4.42 6.43
CA LYS A 29 -7.22 -5.17 5.87
C LYS A 29 -6.81 -6.54 5.29
N LEU A 30 -5.59 -6.66 4.78
CA LEU A 30 -5.11 -7.85 4.04
C LEU A 30 -4.27 -8.81 4.87
N LEU A 31 -3.30 -8.28 5.61
CA LEU A 31 -2.23 -9.09 6.17
C LEU A 31 -2.42 -9.25 7.67
N PHE A 32 -2.33 -8.17 8.47
CA PHE A 32 -2.39 -8.30 9.94
C PHE A 32 -2.76 -6.98 10.63
N ASP A 33 -3.78 -7.03 11.51
CA ASP A 33 -4.19 -5.92 12.39
C ASP A 33 -3.11 -5.56 13.44
N ASP A 34 -2.09 -6.42 13.60
CA ASP A 34 -1.01 -6.29 14.59
C ASP A 34 0.19 -5.44 14.14
N LEU A 35 0.21 -4.93 12.90
CA LEU A 35 1.29 -4.05 12.45
C LEU A 35 1.10 -2.62 12.97
N THR A 36 2.14 -2.11 13.62
CA THR A 36 2.18 -0.71 14.07
C THR A 36 2.44 0.24 12.90
N ASP A 37 1.96 1.48 13.00
CA ASP A 37 2.16 2.52 11.97
C ASP A 37 3.64 2.68 11.59
N ARG A 38 4.56 2.48 12.55
CA ARG A 38 6.01 2.50 12.29
C ARG A 38 6.48 1.37 11.40
N GLN A 39 5.97 0.16 11.59
CA GLN A 39 6.36 -0.98 10.75
C GLN A 39 5.80 -0.82 9.35
N ILE A 40 4.58 -0.33 9.23
CA ILE A 40 3.96 -0.05 7.93
C ILE A 40 4.74 1.06 7.21
N ALA A 41 5.12 2.13 7.90
CA ALA A 41 5.95 3.18 7.30
C ALA A 41 7.33 2.68 6.84
N LEU A 42 7.90 1.68 7.53
CA LEU A 42 9.15 1.04 7.08
C LEU A 42 8.94 0.22 5.81
N VAL A 43 7.85 -0.58 5.76
CA VAL A 43 7.50 -1.37 4.58
C VAL A 43 7.15 -0.47 3.40
N PHE A 44 6.37 0.59 3.64
CA PHE A 44 6.02 1.60 2.66
C PHE A 44 7.28 2.21 2.04
N ARG A 45 8.23 2.64 2.86
CA ARG A 45 9.50 3.23 2.36
C ARG A 45 10.42 2.22 1.67
N ASP A 46 10.25 0.93 1.91
CA ASP A 46 10.97 -0.12 1.21
C ASP A 46 10.29 -0.47 -0.13
N THR A 47 8.98 -0.24 -0.21
CA THR A 47 8.12 -0.47 -1.38
C THR A 47 8.15 0.71 -2.36
N ASP A 48 8.19 1.93 -1.85
CA ASP A 48 8.37 3.18 -2.59
C ASP A 48 9.82 3.26 -3.09
N VAL A 49 10.08 2.60 -4.22
CA VAL A 49 11.42 2.47 -4.82
C VAL A 49 11.78 3.74 -5.57
N ASP A 50 10.78 4.40 -6.16
CA ASP A 50 10.97 5.63 -6.90
C ASP A 50 11.07 6.89 -6.01
N GLY A 51 10.67 6.77 -4.75
CA GLY A 51 10.73 7.83 -3.74
C GLY A 51 9.70 8.92 -3.98
N SER A 52 8.60 8.61 -4.68
CA SER A 52 7.51 9.54 -4.96
C SER A 52 6.72 9.89 -3.69
N GLY A 53 6.78 9.05 -2.67
CA GLY A 53 5.98 9.18 -1.45
C GLY A 53 4.57 8.61 -1.60
N GLU A 54 4.31 7.90 -2.69
CA GLU A 54 3.10 7.13 -2.98
C GLU A 54 3.55 5.76 -3.52
N VAL A 55 2.71 4.73 -3.38
CA VAL A 55 3.00 3.39 -3.91
C VAL A 55 2.10 3.13 -5.10
N ASP A 56 2.69 2.92 -6.27
CA ASP A 56 1.93 2.57 -7.46
C ASP A 56 1.51 1.09 -7.47
N PHE A 57 0.67 0.71 -8.44
CA PHE A 57 0.22 -0.67 -8.56
C PHE A 57 1.35 -1.67 -8.83
N GLU A 58 2.40 -1.27 -9.54
CA GLU A 58 3.55 -2.12 -9.84
C GLU A 58 4.38 -2.35 -8.57
N GLU A 59 4.68 -1.29 -7.83
CA GLU A 59 5.38 -1.33 -6.53
C GLU A 59 4.60 -2.13 -5.50
N PHE A 60 3.28 -1.94 -5.43
CA PHE A 60 2.40 -2.73 -4.54
C PHE A 60 2.46 -4.23 -4.86
N VAL A 61 2.55 -4.59 -6.15
CA VAL A 61 2.67 -5.99 -6.57
C VAL A 61 4.07 -6.55 -6.29
N GLU A 62 5.13 -5.73 -6.38
CA GLU A 62 6.48 -6.17 -6.01
C GLU A 62 6.63 -6.39 -4.50
N ALA A 63 5.90 -5.64 -3.67
CA ALA A 63 5.94 -5.78 -2.21
C ALA A 63 5.10 -6.93 -1.63
N MET A 64 4.16 -7.49 -2.40
CA MET A 64 3.22 -8.56 -1.99
C MET A 64 3.65 -9.96 -2.47
#